data_AF-A0A2T2UXG4-F1
#
_entry.id   AF-A0A2T2UXG4-F1
#
_cell.length_a   1.000
_cell.length_b   1.000
_cell.length_c   1.000
_cell.angle_alpha   90.00
_cell.angle_beta   90.00
_cell.angle_gamma   90.00
#
_symmetry.space_group_name_H-M   'P 1'
#
loop_
_entity.id
_entity.type
_entity.pdbx_description
1 polymer ?
#
loop_
_entity_poly.entity_id
_entity_poly.type
_entity_poly.pdbx_seq_one_letter_code
_entity_poly.pdbx_strand_id
1 'polypeptide(L)'
;MTNGQKKVLDQYLHHSRVLNNERLREFYADGDFGLLCSNRIALSEMNLDEEKTNAVQAADDRLTSSFDSSTLQKYADQFPTMPIRDWWG
;
A
#
# COMPACT_ATOMS: atom_id res chain seq x y z
N MET A 1 10.74 4.24 -17.01
CA MET A 1 9.56 4.55 -16.17
C MET A 1 9.00 5.92 -16.58
N THR A 2 7.68 6.05 -16.73
CA THR A 2 7.00 7.31 -17.08
C THR A 2 6.76 8.20 -15.85
N ASN A 3 6.43 9.48 -16.07
CA ASN A 3 6.05 10.39 -14.98
C ASN A 3 4.85 9.88 -14.16
N GLY A 4 3.90 9.21 -14.81
CA GLY A 4 2.74 8.60 -14.15
C GLY A 4 3.15 7.44 -13.24
N GLN A 5 4.01 6.54 -13.73
CA GLN A 5 4.53 5.41 -12.94
C GLN A 5 5.35 5.88 -11.73
N LYS A 6 6.18 6.91 -11.91
CA LYS A 6 6.92 7.51 -10.79
C LYS A 6 5.98 8.06 -9.72
N LYS A 7 4.92 8.78 -10.12
CA LYS A 7 3.93 9.31 -9.19
C LYS A 7 3.26 8.20 -8.37
N VAL A 8 2.87 7.09 -9.01
CA VAL A 8 2.27 5.94 -8.32
C VAL A 8 3.22 5.37 -7.27
N LEU A 9 4.50 5.16 -7.62
CA LEU A 9 5.51 4.67 -6.68
C LEU A 9 5.70 5.63 -5.50
N ASP A 10 5.90 6.93 -5.79
CA ASP A 10 6.13 7.94 -4.75
C ASP A 10 4.93 8.03 -3.79
N GLN A 11 3.70 7.96 -4.32
CA GLN A 11 2.47 7.94 -3.51
C GLN A 11 2.38 6.68 -2.65
N TYR A 12 2.67 5.51 -3.21
CA TYR A 12 2.64 4.25 -2.46
C TYR A 12 3.64 4.26 -1.29
N LEU A 13 4.89 4.66 -1.57
CA LEU A 13 5.95 4.74 -0.56
C LEU A 13 5.67 5.83 0.49
N HIS A 14 5.00 6.92 0.11
CA HIS A 14 4.57 7.92 1.08
C HIS A 14 3.49 7.36 2.01
N HIS A 15 2.45 6.75 1.45
CA HIS A 15 1.32 6.22 2.22
C HIS A 15 1.76 5.14 3.21
N SER A 16 2.64 4.21 2.80
CA SER A 16 3.15 3.17 3.69
C SER A 16 3.93 3.73 4.89
N ARG A 17 4.65 4.84 4.70
CA ARG A 17 5.37 5.53 5.80
C ARG A 17 4.43 6.24 6.74
N VAL A 18 3.39 6.90 6.21
CA VAL A 18 2.40 7.61 7.01
C VAL A 18 1.61 6.63 7.88
N LEU A 19 1.16 5.53 7.29
CA LEU A 19 0.40 4.49 7.99
C LEU A 19 1.21 3.76 9.05
N ASN A 20 2.53 3.73 8.98
CA ASN A 20 3.33 3.17 10.08
C ASN A 20 3.38 4.11 11.31
N ASN A 21 3.15 5.42 11.12
CA ASN A 21 3.19 6.40 12.19
C ASN A 21 1.82 6.51 12.88
N GLU A 22 1.69 5.96 14.08
CA GLU A 22 0.43 5.94 14.87
C GLU A 22 -0.23 7.33 14.98
N ARG A 23 0.57 8.39 15.16
CA ARG A 23 0.06 9.77 15.27
C ARG A 23 -0.51 10.29 13.96
N LEU A 24 -0.02 9.80 12.82
CA LEU A 24 -0.50 10.21 11.49
C LEU A 24 -1.60 9.30 10.95
N ARG A 25 -1.73 8.07 11.47
CA ARG A 25 -2.84 7.16 11.14
C ARG A 25 -4.20 7.77 11.44
N GLU A 26 -4.34 8.51 12.56
CA GLU A 26 -5.59 9.19 12.94
C GLU A 26 -6.03 10.26 11.93
N PHE A 27 -5.09 10.80 11.14
CA PHE A 27 -5.36 11.78 10.09
C PHE A 27 -5.60 11.15 8.71
N TYR A 28 -5.26 9.87 8.53
CA TYR A 28 -5.49 9.12 7.29
C TYR A 28 -6.93 8.59 7.30
N ALA A 29 -7.81 9.28 6.60
CA ALA A 29 -9.20 8.85 6.44
C ALA A 29 -9.30 7.64 5.50
N ASP A 30 -10.39 6.86 5.60
CA ASP A 30 -10.68 5.67 4.78
C ASP A 30 -10.48 5.86 3.26
N GLY A 31 -10.60 7.10 2.76
CA GLY A 31 -10.36 7.46 1.36
C GLY A 31 -8.95 7.19 0.86
N ASP A 32 -7.94 7.20 1.74
CA ASP A 32 -6.55 6.99 1.35
C ASP A 32 -6.15 5.51 1.25
N PHE A 33 -6.91 4.60 1.87
CA PHE A 33 -6.67 3.17 1.77
C PHE A 33 -7.02 2.62 0.38
N GLY A 34 -8.10 3.11 -0.24
CA GLY A 34 -8.44 2.76 -1.62
C GLY A 34 -7.36 3.21 -2.61
N LEU A 35 -6.74 4.38 -2.38
CA LEU A 35 -5.62 4.87 -3.16
C LEU A 35 -4.34 4.05 -2.93
N LEU A 36 -4.06 3.65 -1.68
CA LEU A 36 -2.96 2.74 -1.36
C LEU A 36 -3.09 1.42 -2.15
N CYS A 37 -4.26 0.79 -2.12
CA CYS A 37 -4.49 -0.47 -2.82
C CYS A 37 -4.43 -0.30 -4.34
N SER A 38 -5.03 0.76 -4.89
CA SER A 38 -4.98 1.05 -6.33
C SER A 38 -3.54 1.25 -6.83
N ASN A 39 -2.72 1.94 -6.03
CA ASN A 39 -1.30 2.10 -6.32
C ASN A 39 -0.56 0.76 -6.25
N ARG A 40 -0.88 -0.11 -5.28
CA ARG A 40 -0.25 -1.44 -5.18
C ARG A 40 -0.57 -2.35 -6.38
N ILE A 41 -1.81 -2.30 -6.88
CA ILE A 41 -2.22 -2.98 -8.13
C ILE A 41 -1.39 -2.44 -9.30
N ALA A 42 -1.40 -1.12 -9.49
CA ALA A 42 -0.67 -0.50 -10.58
C ALA A 42 0.84 -0.86 -10.53
N LEU A 43 1.45 -0.90 -9.35
CA LEU A 43 2.85 -1.31 -9.18
C LEU A 43 3.09 -2.78 -9.56
N SER A 44 2.12 -3.68 -9.34
CA SER A 44 2.23 -5.10 -9.73
C SER A 44 2.27 -5.31 -11.25
N GLU A 45 1.76 -4.34 -12.02
CA GLU A 45 1.75 -4.35 -13.48
C GLU A 45 2.96 -3.62 -14.09
N MET A 46 3.80 -2.98 -13.27
CA MET A 46 4.97 -2.22 -13.72
C MET A 46 6.22 -3.08 -13.78
N ASN A 47 7.00 -2.95 -14.86
CA ASN A 47 8.39 -3.43 -14.90
C ASN A 47 9.29 -2.48 -14.08
N LEU A 48 9.35 -2.74 -12.78
CA LEU A 48 10.27 -2.08 -11.84
C LEU A 48 11.66 -2.70 -11.94
N ASP A 49 12.70 -1.90 -11.69
CA ASP A 49 14.03 -2.44 -11.46
C ASP A 49 14.16 -2.98 -10.03
N GLU A 50 15.30 -3.63 -9.75
CA GLU A 50 15.55 -4.29 -8.47
C GLU A 50 15.44 -3.32 -7.27
N GLU A 51 16.00 -2.11 -7.39
CA GLU A 51 15.93 -1.10 -6.34
C GLU A 51 14.48 -0.73 -6.00
N LYS A 52 13.65 -0.48 -7.02
CA LYS A 52 12.25 -0.11 -6.81
C LYS A 52 11.41 -1.29 -6.33
N THR A 53 11.70 -2.50 -6.81
CA THR A 53 11.06 -3.73 -6.33
C THR A 53 11.33 -3.92 -4.84
N ASN A 54 12.59 -3.75 -4.41
CA ASN A 54 12.96 -3.83 -3.00
C ASN A 54 12.29 -2.72 -2.16
N ALA A 55 12.14 -1.51 -2.72
CA ALA A 55 11.43 -0.43 -2.04
C ALA A 55 9.94 -0.73 -1.84
N VAL A 56 9.28 -1.35 -2.83
CA VAL A 56 7.88 -1.79 -2.71
C VAL A 56 7.76 -2.91 -1.69
N GLN A 57 8.66 -3.91 -1.72
CA GLN A 57 8.65 -4.99 -0.72
C GLN A 57 8.83 -4.45 0.70
N ALA A 58 9.79 -3.54 0.90
CA ALA A 58 10.00 -2.91 2.20
C ALA A 58 8.84 -2.00 2.64
N ALA A 59 7.97 -1.58 1.73
CA ALA A 59 6.72 -0.90 2.05
C ALA A 59 5.62 -1.89 2.42
N ASP A 60 5.49 -3.01 1.70
CA ASP A 60 4.58 -4.11 2.01
C ASP A 60 4.86 -4.65 3.42
N ASP A 61 6.12 -4.94 3.75
CA ASP A 61 6.51 -5.45 5.08
C ASP A 61 6.11 -4.50 6.23
N ARG A 62 6.20 -3.18 6.00
CA ARG A 62 5.76 -2.17 6.99
C ARG A 62 4.26 -2.20 7.18
N LEU A 63 3.51 -2.32 6.09
CA LEU A 63 2.04 -2.36 6.12
C LEU A 63 1.55 -3.62 6.83
N THR A 64 2.16 -4.79 6.58
CA THR A 64 1.91 -6.04 7.31
C THR A 64 2.08 -5.85 8.82
N SER A 65 3.13 -5.13 9.25
CA SER A 65 3.34 -4.86 10.68
C SER A 65 2.39 -3.81 11.27
N SER A 66 1.72 -3.03 10.41
CA SER A 66 0.87 -1.90 10.83
C SER A 66 -0.61 -2.25 10.96
N PHE A 67 -1.08 -3.25 10.20
CA PHE A 67 -2.48 -3.66 10.22
C PHE A 67 -2.68 -4.92 11.07
N ASP A 68 -3.60 -4.85 12.03
CA ASP A 68 -4.06 -6.06 12.71
C ASP A 68 -4.98 -6.89 11.79
N SER A 69 -5.16 -8.18 12.12
CA SER A 69 -5.96 -9.10 11.31
C SER A 69 -7.43 -8.67 11.16
N SER A 70 -7.99 -7.97 12.15
CA SER A 70 -9.38 -7.50 12.08
C SER A 70 -9.53 -6.31 11.14
N THR A 71 -8.52 -5.44 11.08
CA THR A 71 -8.42 -4.31 10.16
C THR A 71 -8.25 -4.81 8.72
N LEU A 72 -7.36 -5.78 8.49
CA LEU A 72 -7.19 -6.42 7.18
C LEU A 72 -8.47 -7.14 6.72
N GLN A 73 -9.17 -7.83 7.63
CA GLN A 73 -10.46 -8.45 7.34
C GLN A 73 -11.49 -7.42 6.88
N LYS A 74 -11.66 -6.32 7.62
CA LYS A 74 -12.60 -5.25 7.25
C LYS A 74 -12.29 -4.67 5.88
N TYR A 75 -11.01 -4.41 5.58
CA TYR A 75 -10.62 -3.88 4.29
C TYR A 75 -10.80 -4.88 3.16
N ALA A 76 -10.47 -6.16 3.37
CA ALA A 76 -10.71 -7.20 2.38
C ALA A 76 -12.23 -7.36 2.06
N ASP A 77 -13.10 -7.19 3.06
CA ASP A 77 -14.55 -7.24 2.86
C ASP A 77 -15.08 -6.00 2.14
N GLN A 78 -14.51 -4.81 2.40
CA GLN A 78 -14.86 -3.57 1.70
C GLN A 78 -14.37 -3.54 0.24
N PHE A 79 -13.24 -4.17 -0.05
CA PHE A 79 -12.61 -4.19 -1.38
C PHE A 79 -12.38 -5.64 -1.87
N PRO A 80 -13.45 -6.41 -2.14
CA PRO A 80 -13.38 -7.86 -2.36
C PRO A 80 -12.63 -8.27 -3.64
N THR A 81 -12.39 -7.34 -4.56
CA THR A 81 -11.63 -7.58 -5.80
C THR A 81 -10.12 -7.35 -5.63
N MET A 82 -9.68 -6.88 -4.46
CA MET A 82 -8.29 -6.57 -4.17
C MET A 82 -7.68 -7.67 -3.29
N PRO A 83 -6.50 -8.23 -3.63
CA PRO A 83 -5.86 -9.30 -2.87
C PRO A 83 -5.12 -8.75 -1.62
N ILE A 84 -5.83 -7.96 -0.81
CA ILE A 84 -5.29 -7.26 0.38
C ILE A 84 -4.64 -8.25 1.36
N ARG A 85 -5.24 -9.43 1.54
CA ARG A 85 -4.71 -10.46 2.45
C ARG A 85 -3.46 -11.13 1.91
N ASP A 86 -3.31 -11.24 0.61
CA ASP A 86 -2.12 -11.84 0.02
C ASP A 86 -0.92 -10.87 0.10
N TRP A 87 -1.19 -9.57 0.12
CA TRP A 87 -0.15 -8.54 0.24
C TRP A 87 0.28 -8.29 1.68
N TRP A 88 -0.66 -8.19 2.62
CA TRP A 88 -0.38 -7.70 3.97
C TRP A 88 -0.89 -8.59 5.10
N GLY A 89 -1.45 -9.77 4.80
CA GLY A 89 -2.01 -10.72 5.77
C GLY A 89 -1.13 -11.90 6.14
#